data_AF-A0A3N5WCR7-F1
#
_entry.id   AF-A0A3N5WCR7-F1
#
_cell.length_a   1.000
_cell.length_b   1.000
_cell.length_c   1.000
_cell.angle_alpha   90.00
_cell.angle_beta   90.00
_cell.angle_gamma   90.00
#
_symmetry.space_group_name_H-M   'P 1'
#
loop_
_entity.id
_entity.type
_entity.pdbx_description
1 polymer ?
#
loop_
_entity_poly.entity_id
_entity_poly.type
_entity_poly.pdbx_seq_one_letter_code
_entity_poly.pdbx_strand_id
1 'polypeptide(L)'
;MDGANSEIMTFVPCVYSRDDIVEWRAIQGKRVEHGWVLAQDLPKEIPVLDRHNAAGLNIYVGANPRKERNKMGDDNVATCRTAFVDFDKLDPEAGCSADEIACARIEAARLPDPTLRIFSGHGIHCYWRLLCPLKPSEWTKVQMRLIATLGTDRVIKNPERIMRLPGFENCKSEPRVPCFIIHADRGRCCDVSDLLDHCADLDDAPPLPETPALPRPPILEAKARAMLYAAKWPVCAEGERNNVAYLHACQLTCDFSLADDDALEILRTWNDGNHPPLPDEELLQAFGSAKKGAKHLPGSKLTAPRKLGASQPQRPKLEPQPQATASPAATLKAVLDDTISGKRRTVEWPWPVLGEYTEALLDGTVTILCGAKGATKTFFMLQSMTHWIDCGERAAMLVMEEDAEHCLRRCLAQKSGLAGVTRSRWVKEHPTEAVQAWEANREVLDRIGAHLYDLPESDISLPQVAKWIEARIADKYRIIIVDPITAAVQTSDPWIQDAKFVNGVKRLARQAGVSIVLTTHPRKGGADMIDMDSLAGSAAYVRFAQTVLWLEAYPDDKRVTIRTCVGRDQQTANRALHILAARNSMGRGKRIGYLFSGETLTFQEIGLVVKESKDE
;
A
#
# COMPACT_ATOMS: atom_id res chain seq x y z
N MET A 1 -12.37 25.19 28.66
CA MET A 1 -11.58 26.37 28.25
C MET A 1 -10.07 26.16 28.37
N ASP A 2 -9.57 25.17 29.13
CA ASP A 2 -8.13 25.03 29.37
C ASP A 2 -7.32 24.40 28.22
N GLY A 3 -7.94 23.56 27.38
CA GLY A 3 -7.25 22.85 26.28
C GLY A 3 -6.78 23.75 25.13
N ALA A 4 -7.70 24.54 24.54
CA ALA A 4 -7.37 25.42 23.40
C ALA A 4 -6.31 26.48 23.75
N ASN A 5 -6.36 27.00 24.97
CA ASN A 5 -5.38 27.96 25.46
C ASN A 5 -3.98 27.35 25.57
N SER A 6 -3.87 26.13 26.09
CA SER A 6 -2.59 25.41 26.17
C SER A 6 -1.99 25.13 24.79
N GLU A 7 -2.82 24.71 23.84
CA GLU A 7 -2.42 24.41 22.46
C GLU A 7 -1.90 25.66 21.73
N ILE A 8 -2.65 26.78 21.77
CA ILE A 8 -2.25 28.03 21.10
C ILE A 8 -0.97 28.62 21.74
N MET A 9 -0.87 28.59 23.07
CA MET A 9 0.32 29.07 23.78
C MET A 9 1.58 28.27 23.43
N THR A 10 1.43 27.02 23.00
CA THR A 10 2.52 26.16 22.50
C THR A 10 2.79 26.41 21.01
N PHE A 11 1.74 26.56 20.20
CA PHE A 11 1.82 26.78 18.75
C PHE A 11 2.53 28.09 18.38
N VAL A 12 2.12 29.20 18.99
CA VAL A 12 2.57 30.56 18.64
C VAL A 12 4.10 30.70 18.64
N PRO A 13 4.84 30.33 19.72
CA PRO A 13 6.29 30.50 19.75
C PRO A 13 7.05 29.57 18.79
N CYS A 14 6.46 28.45 18.35
CA CYS A 14 7.06 27.58 17.34
C CYS A 14 6.98 28.21 15.94
N VAL A 15 5.90 28.92 15.60
CA VAL A 15 5.65 29.42 14.24
C VAL A 15 5.97 30.90 14.04
N TYR A 16 5.74 31.74 15.06
CA TYR A 16 5.86 33.20 14.94
C TYR A 16 6.93 33.80 15.86
N SER A 17 7.16 35.10 15.68
CA SER A 17 7.68 36.00 16.71
C SER A 17 6.54 36.77 17.35
N ARG A 18 6.73 37.29 18.57
CA ARG A 18 5.63 37.90 19.36
C ARG A 18 4.91 39.05 18.64
N ASP A 19 5.65 39.82 17.86
CA ASP A 19 5.19 41.07 17.24
C ASP A 19 4.69 40.85 15.80
N ASP A 20 4.72 39.60 15.33
CA ASP A 20 4.20 39.24 14.01
C ASP A 20 2.69 39.46 13.96
N ILE A 21 2.19 40.02 12.85
CA ILE A 21 0.75 40.09 12.60
C ILE A 21 0.29 38.73 12.08
N VAL A 22 -0.66 38.10 12.78
CA VAL A 22 -1.21 36.80 12.45
C VAL A 22 -2.66 36.96 12.00
N GLU A 23 -2.99 36.35 10.88
CA GLU A 23 -4.36 36.25 10.39
C GLU A 23 -4.98 34.93 10.89
N TRP A 24 -6.17 35.00 11.46
CA TRP A 24 -7.02 33.83 11.67
C TRP A 24 -8.25 33.89 10.76
N ARG A 25 -8.77 32.73 10.36
CA ARG A 25 -10.01 32.60 9.59
C ARG A 25 -10.92 31.52 10.16
N ALA A 26 -12.21 31.80 10.26
CA ALA A 26 -13.24 30.80 10.53
C ALA A 26 -14.08 30.57 9.27
N ILE A 27 -14.16 29.33 8.78
CA ILE A 27 -14.71 29.02 7.45
C ILE A 27 -15.74 27.90 7.50
N GLN A 28 -16.90 28.11 6.87
CA GLN A 28 -17.89 27.08 6.57
C GLN A 28 -18.60 27.41 5.23
N GLY A 29 -18.30 26.65 4.18
CA GLY A 29 -18.86 26.91 2.85
C GLY A 29 -18.49 28.31 2.35
N LYS A 30 -19.51 29.15 2.12
CA LYS A 30 -19.33 30.56 1.70
C LYS A 30 -19.16 31.53 2.88
N ARG A 31 -19.42 31.10 4.12
CA ARG A 31 -19.26 31.95 5.31
C ARG A 31 -17.80 31.96 5.72
N VAL A 32 -17.23 33.16 5.77
CA VAL A 32 -15.83 33.39 6.14
C VAL A 32 -15.77 34.57 7.12
N GLU A 33 -15.20 34.34 8.30
CA GLU A 33 -14.89 35.37 9.29
C GLU A 33 -13.37 35.47 9.40
N HIS A 34 -12.85 36.69 9.61
CA HIS A 34 -11.41 36.95 9.65
C HIS A 34 -11.06 37.82 10.85
N GLY A 35 -9.83 37.66 11.35
CA GLY A 35 -9.24 38.62 12.27
C GLY A 35 -7.73 38.69 12.12
N TRP A 36 -7.17 39.83 12.53
CA TRP A 36 -5.73 40.10 12.51
C TRP A 36 -5.29 40.63 13.86
N VAL A 37 -4.41 39.90 14.50
CA VAL A 37 -3.87 40.21 15.83
C VAL A 37 -2.36 40.07 15.84
N LEU A 38 -1.68 40.61 16.84
CA LEU A 38 -0.29 40.24 17.07
C LEU A 38 -0.22 38.79 17.54
N ALA A 39 0.86 38.08 17.22
CA ALA A 39 1.00 36.67 17.58
C ALA A 39 0.86 36.46 19.09
N GLN A 40 1.41 37.36 19.91
CA GLN A 40 1.26 37.33 21.37
C GLN A 40 -0.17 37.56 21.87
N ASP A 41 -1.03 38.15 21.05
CA ASP A 41 -2.43 38.44 21.36
C ASP A 41 -3.39 37.38 20.80
N LEU A 42 -2.91 36.44 19.98
CA LEU A 42 -3.74 35.33 19.47
C LEU A 42 -4.47 34.52 20.55
N PRO A 43 -3.88 34.23 21.74
CA PRO A 43 -4.62 33.60 22.83
C PRO A 43 -5.85 34.40 23.30
N LYS A 44 -5.86 35.73 23.14
CA LYS A 44 -7.02 36.57 23.52
C LYS A 44 -8.21 36.39 22.58
N GLU A 45 -7.99 35.85 21.39
CA GLU A 45 -9.04 35.60 20.40
C GLU A 45 -9.80 34.29 20.65
N ILE A 46 -9.32 33.42 21.55
CA ILE A 46 -9.92 32.11 21.85
C ILE A 46 -11.44 32.19 22.08
N PRO A 47 -11.99 33.13 22.89
CA PRO A 47 -13.44 33.21 23.10
C PRO A 47 -14.25 33.52 21.83
N VAL A 48 -13.66 34.21 20.85
CA VAL A 48 -14.29 34.45 19.54
C VAL A 48 -14.20 33.19 18.68
N LEU A 49 -13.03 32.54 18.65
CA LEU A 49 -12.77 31.35 17.86
C LEU A 49 -13.59 30.14 18.34
N ASP A 50 -13.73 29.96 19.65
CA ASP A 50 -14.57 28.94 20.27
C ASP A 50 -16.04 29.11 19.84
N ARG A 51 -16.55 30.35 19.85
CA ARG A 51 -17.92 30.63 19.39
C ARG A 51 -18.11 30.29 17.92
N HIS A 52 -17.14 30.62 17.06
CA HIS A 52 -17.18 30.25 15.65
C HIS A 52 -17.09 28.74 15.45
N ASN A 53 -16.21 28.04 16.19
CA ASN A 53 -16.03 26.60 16.08
C ASN A 53 -17.24 25.82 16.59
N ALA A 54 -17.83 26.26 17.71
CA ALA A 54 -19.09 25.74 18.22
C ALA A 54 -20.21 25.86 17.17
N ALA A 55 -20.27 26.99 16.45
CA ALA A 55 -21.19 27.23 15.35
C ALA A 55 -20.89 26.41 14.07
N GLY A 56 -19.87 25.55 14.07
CA GLY A 56 -19.54 24.64 12.97
C GLY A 56 -18.55 25.20 11.95
N LEU A 57 -17.92 26.35 12.23
CA LEU A 57 -16.87 26.90 11.37
C LEU A 57 -15.52 26.25 11.70
N ASN A 58 -14.76 25.93 10.66
CA ASN A 58 -13.40 25.41 10.81
C ASN A 58 -12.43 26.58 11.05
N ILE A 59 -11.59 26.47 12.08
CA ILE A 59 -10.63 27.52 12.45
C ILE A 59 -9.27 27.28 11.79
N TYR A 60 -8.75 28.33 11.14
CA TYR A 60 -7.47 28.35 10.44
C TYR A 60 -6.64 29.56 10.88
N VAL A 61 -5.33 29.47 10.64
CA VAL A 61 -4.35 30.52 10.90
C VAL A 61 -3.39 30.63 9.71
N GLY A 62 -2.98 31.85 9.35
CA GLY A 62 -1.98 32.09 8.31
C GLY A 62 -0.62 31.55 8.74
N ALA A 63 -0.05 30.61 7.99
CA ALA A 63 1.19 29.94 8.37
C ALA A 63 2.41 30.88 8.40
N ASN A 64 2.36 31.98 7.65
CA ASN A 64 3.36 33.04 7.65
C ASN A 64 2.76 34.39 8.07
N PRO A 65 3.51 35.23 8.80
CA PRO A 65 3.04 36.53 9.29
C PRO A 65 2.71 37.53 8.18
N ARG A 66 1.81 38.47 8.48
CA ARG A 66 1.32 39.51 7.57
C ARG A 66 2.07 40.84 7.75
N LYS A 67 2.15 41.64 6.68
CA LYS A 67 2.69 43.01 6.73
C LYS A 67 1.67 43.97 7.35
N GLU A 68 0.42 43.84 6.94
CA GLU A 68 -0.69 44.72 7.31
C GLU A 68 -1.92 43.91 7.73
N ARG A 69 -2.76 44.52 8.58
CA ARG A 69 -4.08 43.98 8.94
C ARG A 69 -5.09 44.20 7.81
N ASN A 70 -6.15 43.38 7.75
CA ASN A 70 -7.25 43.50 6.79
C ASN A 70 -6.85 43.41 5.30
N LYS A 71 -5.70 42.79 5.01
CA LYS A 71 -5.21 42.58 3.64
C LYS A 71 -4.91 41.10 3.43
N MET A 72 -5.31 40.58 2.28
CA MET A 72 -5.10 39.20 1.85
C MET A 72 -4.13 39.19 0.66
N GLY A 73 -3.69 38.00 0.24
CA GLY A 73 -2.77 37.81 -0.88
C GLY A 73 -1.34 37.53 -0.43
N ASP A 74 -0.59 36.83 -1.28
CA ASP A 74 0.84 36.54 -1.09
C ASP A 74 1.68 37.81 -0.87
N ASP A 75 1.30 38.94 -1.48
CA ASP A 75 1.99 40.22 -1.33
C ASP A 75 1.92 40.78 0.10
N ASN A 76 0.94 40.34 0.90
CA ASN A 76 0.81 40.74 2.29
C ASN A 76 1.60 39.85 3.26
N VAL A 77 2.41 38.90 2.78
CA VAL A 77 3.27 38.08 3.66
C VAL A 77 4.54 38.85 4.01
N ALA A 78 4.79 39.07 5.31
CA ALA A 78 5.94 39.85 5.79
C ALA A 78 7.25 39.10 5.65
N THR A 79 7.28 37.85 6.09
CA THR A 79 8.44 36.95 6.04
C THR A 79 7.97 35.52 6.22
N CYS A 80 8.79 34.55 5.86
CA CYS A 80 8.51 33.14 6.05
C CYS A 80 9.46 32.55 7.10
N ARG A 81 8.95 32.34 8.31
CA ARG A 81 9.73 31.81 9.44
C ARG A 81 9.78 30.29 9.48
N THR A 82 8.83 29.63 8.83
CA THR A 82 8.70 28.18 8.83
C THR A 82 8.54 27.63 7.42
N ALA A 83 9.17 26.51 7.11
CA ALA A 83 8.70 25.62 6.04
C ALA A 83 7.66 24.65 6.63
N PHE A 84 6.70 24.20 5.84
CA PHE A 84 5.65 23.32 6.36
C PHE A 84 5.08 22.39 5.29
N VAL A 85 4.50 21.27 5.69
CA VAL A 85 3.80 20.36 4.77
C VAL A 85 2.50 19.88 5.38
N ASP A 86 1.56 19.48 4.51
CA ASP A 86 0.32 18.82 4.89
C ASP A 86 0.31 17.39 4.34
N PHE A 87 0.48 16.42 5.23
CA PHE A 87 0.28 15.02 4.90
C PHE A 87 -1.21 14.70 4.90
N ASP A 88 -1.86 15.01 3.77
CA ASP A 88 -3.27 14.73 3.52
C ASP A 88 -3.46 13.30 2.96
N LYS A 89 -4.61 12.68 3.27
CA LYS A 89 -4.95 11.31 2.81
C LYS A 89 -3.96 10.22 3.24
N LEU A 90 -3.31 10.41 4.38
CA LEU A 90 -2.64 9.29 5.04
C LEU A 90 -3.71 8.30 5.50
N ASP A 91 -3.88 7.20 4.78
CA ASP A 91 -4.70 6.08 5.26
C ASP A 91 -3.92 5.41 6.39
N PRO A 92 -4.36 5.53 7.66
CA PRO A 92 -3.67 4.87 8.76
C PRO A 92 -3.80 3.36 8.57
N GLU A 93 -2.68 2.71 8.26
CA GLU A 93 -2.63 1.25 8.18
C GLU A 93 -2.73 0.63 9.58
N ALA A 94 -3.22 -0.60 9.69
CA ALA A 94 -3.40 -1.25 11.00
C ALA A 94 -2.10 -1.22 11.83
N GLY A 95 -2.14 -0.50 12.95
CA GLY A 95 -1.06 -0.40 13.94
C GLY A 95 -0.12 0.80 13.80
N CYS A 96 -0.32 1.70 12.83
CA CYS A 96 0.43 2.96 12.74
C CYS A 96 -0.52 4.15 12.64
N SER A 97 -0.32 5.14 13.50
CA SER A 97 -0.96 6.44 13.44
C SER A 97 -0.47 7.23 12.21
N ALA A 98 -1.26 8.22 11.79
CA ALA A 98 -0.86 9.12 10.71
C ALA A 98 0.44 9.86 11.03
N ASP A 99 0.71 10.18 12.31
CA ASP A 99 1.96 10.81 12.77
C ASP A 99 3.18 9.91 12.53
N GLU A 100 3.07 8.61 12.84
CA GLU A 100 4.15 7.65 12.61
C GLU A 100 4.47 7.50 11.12
N ILE A 101 3.45 7.55 10.25
CA ILE A 101 3.65 7.53 8.79
C ILE A 101 4.34 8.82 8.32
N ALA A 102 3.94 9.98 8.85
CA ALA A 102 4.58 11.26 8.54
C ALA A 102 6.05 11.29 9.00
N CYS A 103 6.33 10.83 10.22
CA CYS A 103 7.69 10.73 10.76
C CYS A 103 8.56 9.79 9.93
N ALA A 104 8.05 8.61 9.56
CA ALA A 104 8.79 7.64 8.74
C ALA A 104 9.17 8.21 7.36
N ARG A 105 8.30 9.02 6.74
CA ARG A 105 8.61 9.68 5.46
C ARG A 105 9.69 10.76 5.61
N ILE A 106 9.64 11.52 6.70
CA ILE A 106 10.64 12.54 7.02
C ILE A 106 12.01 11.89 7.26
N GLU A 107 12.04 10.81 8.04
CA GLU A 107 13.24 10.04 8.33
C GLU A 107 13.81 9.37 7.06
N ALA A 108 12.96 8.77 6.23
CA ALA A 108 13.38 8.16 4.96
C ALA A 108 13.95 9.21 3.97
N ALA A 109 13.41 10.42 3.99
CA ALA A 109 13.93 11.57 3.25
C ALA A 109 15.19 12.17 3.89
N ARG A 110 15.64 11.66 5.05
CA ARG A 110 16.78 12.15 5.84
C ARG A 110 16.65 13.63 6.24
N LEU A 111 15.43 14.14 6.31
CA LEU A 111 15.19 15.51 6.72
C LEU A 111 15.31 15.63 8.25
N PRO A 112 15.71 16.80 8.78
CA PRO A 112 15.70 17.04 10.22
C PRO A 112 14.29 16.84 10.79
N ASP A 113 14.20 16.52 12.08
CA ASP A 113 12.89 16.40 12.72
C ASP A 113 12.14 17.76 12.72
N PRO A 114 10.81 17.77 12.52
CA PRO A 114 10.03 19.00 12.58
C PRO A 114 10.08 19.65 13.96
N THR A 115 10.06 20.98 13.99
CA THR A 115 9.84 21.78 15.21
C THR A 115 8.47 21.52 15.82
N LEU A 116 7.46 21.30 14.97
CA LEU A 116 6.07 21.14 15.38
C LEU A 116 5.33 20.15 14.48
N ARG A 117 4.59 19.22 15.08
CA ARG A 117 3.67 18.29 14.39
C ARG A 117 2.27 18.42 14.96
N ILE A 118 1.28 18.51 14.08
CA ILE A 118 -0.12 18.77 14.44
C ILE A 118 -1.02 17.75 13.75
N PHE A 119 -1.91 17.12 14.51
CA PHE A 119 -3.01 16.36 13.94
C PHE A 119 -4.11 17.32 13.49
N SER A 120 -4.38 17.39 12.19
CA SER A 120 -5.35 18.34 11.59
C SER A 120 -6.80 17.82 11.60
N GLY A 121 -7.01 16.62 12.15
CA GLY A 121 -8.24 15.86 12.12
C GLY A 121 -8.34 14.88 10.95
N HIS A 122 -7.63 15.11 9.83
CA HIS A 122 -7.64 14.23 8.65
C HIS A 122 -6.25 14.05 8.00
N GLY A 123 -5.21 14.56 8.66
CA GLY A 123 -3.83 14.57 8.17
C GLY A 123 -2.88 15.07 9.24
N ILE A 124 -1.59 15.16 8.89
CA ILE A 124 -0.53 15.66 9.78
C ILE A 124 0.11 16.90 9.16
N HIS A 125 0.09 18.01 9.90
CA HIS A 125 0.89 19.17 9.53
C HIS A 125 2.25 19.08 10.22
N CYS A 126 3.33 19.24 9.46
CA CYS A 126 4.68 19.34 10.01
C CYS A 126 5.24 20.73 9.69
N TYR A 127 5.87 21.38 10.68
CA TYR A 127 6.54 22.67 10.53
C TYR A 127 8.00 22.56 10.95
N TRP A 128 8.88 23.17 10.16
CA TRP A 128 10.29 23.39 10.45
C TRP A 128 10.53 24.87 10.64
N ARG A 129 10.93 25.27 11.85
CA ARG A 129 11.32 26.64 12.16
C ARG A 129 12.69 26.90 11.58
N LEU A 130 12.76 27.87 10.67
CA LEU A 130 14.01 28.26 10.02
C LEU A 130 14.81 29.15 10.95
N LEU A 131 16.12 28.89 11.02
CA LEU A 131 17.07 29.71 11.77
C LEU A 131 17.08 31.15 11.24
N CYS A 132 17.08 31.30 9.91
CA CYS A 132 16.98 32.56 9.20
C CYS A 132 15.65 32.63 8.42
N PRO A 133 14.76 33.61 8.71
CA PRO A 133 13.52 33.78 7.96
C PRO A 133 13.77 34.07 6.47
N LEU A 134 12.98 33.47 5.59
CA LEU A 134 13.09 33.64 4.15
C LEU A 134 12.14 34.72 3.61
N LYS A 135 12.46 35.26 2.44
CA LYS A 135 11.50 36.04 1.66
C LYS A 135 10.49 35.12 0.99
N PRO A 136 9.24 35.57 0.74
CA PRO A 136 8.21 34.75 0.10
C PRO A 136 8.61 34.07 -1.23
N SER A 137 9.43 34.76 -2.05
CA SER A 137 9.93 34.23 -3.33
C SER A 137 10.94 33.10 -3.17
N GLU A 138 11.81 33.17 -2.16
CA GLU A 138 12.80 32.14 -1.83
C GLU A 138 12.12 30.95 -1.16
N TRP A 139 11.21 31.25 -0.22
CA TRP A 139 10.43 30.26 0.51
C TRP A 139 9.63 29.35 -0.42
N THR A 140 9.00 29.91 -1.46
CA THR A 140 8.22 29.12 -2.44
C THR A 140 9.07 28.01 -3.08
N LYS A 141 10.35 28.26 -3.35
CA LYS A 141 11.27 27.24 -3.92
C LYS A 141 11.56 26.11 -2.93
N VAL A 142 11.87 26.46 -1.68
CA VAL A 142 12.10 25.50 -0.58
C VAL A 142 10.85 24.65 -0.37
N GLN A 143 9.70 25.30 -0.31
CA GLN A 143 8.40 24.66 -0.11
C GLN A 143 8.06 23.66 -1.22
N MET A 144 8.30 24.01 -2.48
CA MET A 144 8.08 23.12 -3.62
C MET A 144 8.97 21.88 -3.57
N ARG A 145 10.25 22.04 -3.22
CA ARG A 145 11.19 20.92 -3.05
C ARG A 145 10.76 20.00 -1.92
N LEU A 146 10.43 20.57 -0.76
CA LEU A 146 9.98 19.82 0.41
C LEU A 146 8.72 19.00 0.13
N ILE A 147 7.73 19.59 -0.55
CA ILE A 147 6.51 18.90 -0.99
C ILE A 147 6.81 17.76 -1.97
N ALA A 148 7.71 17.99 -2.93
CA ALA A 148 8.07 16.99 -3.92
C ALA A 148 8.80 15.81 -3.27
N THR A 149 9.76 16.08 -2.39
CA THR A 149 10.51 15.06 -1.64
C THR A 149 9.61 14.21 -0.74
N LEU A 150 8.66 14.84 -0.03
CA LEU A 150 7.78 14.13 0.92
C LEU A 150 6.49 13.58 0.32
N GLY A 151 6.19 13.92 -0.94
CA GLY A 151 4.97 13.49 -1.64
C GLY A 151 3.68 13.98 -0.98
N THR A 152 3.67 15.21 -0.47
CA THR A 152 2.54 15.83 0.29
C THR A 152 1.63 16.66 -0.61
N ASP A 153 0.62 17.33 -0.04
CA ASP A 153 -0.31 18.16 -0.84
C ASP A 153 0.44 19.24 -1.66
N ARG A 154 0.30 19.13 -2.99
CA ARG A 154 0.96 19.98 -3.99
C ARG A 154 0.44 21.42 -4.00
N VAL A 155 -0.67 21.69 -3.33
CA VAL A 155 -1.30 23.01 -3.28
C VAL A 155 -0.68 23.90 -2.19
N ILE A 156 0.05 23.32 -1.21
CA ILE A 156 0.60 24.01 -0.03
C ILE A 156 1.88 24.80 -0.36
N LYS A 157 1.90 25.53 -1.47
CA LYS A 157 3.11 26.21 -2.00
C LYS A 157 2.99 27.73 -2.18
N ASN A 158 1.90 28.33 -1.74
CA ASN A 158 1.71 29.79 -1.74
C ASN A 158 2.04 30.37 -0.35
N PRO A 159 2.84 31.45 -0.25
CA PRO A 159 3.24 32.06 1.01
C PRO A 159 2.09 32.43 1.96
N GLU A 160 0.94 32.86 1.45
CA GLU A 160 -0.19 33.29 2.28
C GLU A 160 -0.98 32.12 2.92
N ARG A 161 -0.59 30.87 2.66
CA ARG A 161 -1.35 29.67 3.03
C ARG A 161 -1.86 29.71 4.47
N ILE A 162 -3.14 29.42 4.61
CA ILE A 162 -3.79 29.17 5.90
C ILE A 162 -3.76 27.68 6.20
N MET A 163 -3.48 27.33 7.45
CA MET A 163 -3.41 25.98 7.98
C MET A 163 -4.34 25.87 9.19
N ARG A 164 -4.74 24.65 9.58
CA ARG A 164 -5.61 24.50 10.76
C ARG A 164 -4.90 24.92 12.04
N LEU A 165 -5.60 25.67 12.89
CA LEU A 165 -5.12 26.08 14.20
C LEU A 165 -5.43 24.96 15.22
N PRO A 166 -4.44 24.43 15.97
CA PRO A 166 -4.70 23.44 17.02
C PRO A 166 -5.47 24.06 18.19
N GLY A 167 -6.16 23.20 18.96
CA GLY A 167 -7.04 23.60 20.05
C GLY A 167 -8.53 23.65 19.69
N PHE A 168 -8.89 23.41 18.43
CA PHE A 168 -10.26 23.46 17.91
C PHE A 168 -10.65 22.16 17.20
N GLU A 169 -11.93 21.99 16.89
CA GLU A 169 -12.43 20.85 16.14
C GLU A 169 -12.48 21.10 14.62
N ASN A 170 -12.19 20.07 13.86
CA ASN A 170 -12.40 19.99 12.42
C ASN A 170 -13.86 19.59 12.14
N CYS A 171 -14.65 20.54 11.65
CA CYS A 171 -16.07 20.39 11.36
C CYS A 171 -16.38 20.01 9.89
N LYS A 172 -15.42 19.45 9.14
CA LYS A 172 -15.66 19.00 7.74
C LYS A 172 -16.52 17.73 7.65
N SER A 173 -16.58 16.95 8.72
CA SER A 173 -17.31 15.68 8.80
C SER A 173 -17.92 15.52 10.20
N GLU A 174 -18.91 14.65 10.31
CA GLU A 174 -19.47 14.20 11.59
C GLU A 174 -19.05 12.73 11.84
N PRO A 175 -18.57 12.36 13.04
CA PRO A 175 -18.33 13.23 14.19
C PRO A 175 -17.19 14.23 13.93
N ARG A 176 -17.31 15.43 14.51
CA ARG A 176 -16.23 16.43 14.51
C ARG A 176 -14.95 15.83 15.11
N VAL A 177 -13.81 16.17 14.52
CA VAL A 177 -12.51 15.56 14.90
C VAL A 177 -11.61 16.62 15.55
N PRO A 178 -10.98 16.38 16.71
CA PRO A 178 -10.11 17.37 17.33
C PRO A 178 -8.86 17.64 16.49
N CYS A 179 -8.41 18.90 16.49
CA CYS A 179 -7.12 19.34 15.95
C CYS A 179 -6.20 19.72 17.11
N PHE A 180 -5.07 19.03 17.27
CA PHE A 180 -4.19 19.17 18.44
C PHE A 180 -2.72 18.94 18.08
N ILE A 181 -1.81 19.48 18.90
CA ILE A 181 -0.37 19.30 18.76
C ILE A 181 0.03 17.89 19.22
N ILE A 182 0.73 17.17 18.36
CA ILE A 182 1.30 15.85 18.68
C ILE A 182 2.67 16.02 19.32
N HIS A 183 3.49 16.91 18.77
CA HIS A 183 4.84 17.17 19.24
C HIS A 183 5.22 18.63 18.99
N ALA A 184 5.88 19.27 19.95
CA ALA A 184 6.44 20.61 19.83
C ALA A 184 7.79 20.69 20.54
N ASP A 185 8.79 21.21 19.84
CA ASP A 185 10.10 21.54 20.39
C ASP A 185 10.46 22.96 19.96
N ARG A 186 10.16 23.94 20.83
CA ARG A 186 10.40 25.37 20.56
C ARG A 186 11.88 25.68 20.30
N GLY A 187 12.80 24.89 20.86
CA GLY A 187 14.24 25.10 20.69
C GLY A 187 14.76 24.64 19.33
N ARG A 188 13.99 23.78 18.63
CA ARG A 188 14.41 23.18 17.36
C ARG A 188 14.22 24.16 16.22
N CYS A 189 15.32 24.70 15.74
CA CYS A 189 15.41 25.42 14.48
C CYS A 189 16.33 24.65 13.53
N CYS A 190 16.07 24.70 12.23
CA CYS A 190 16.95 24.14 11.21
C CYS A 190 17.47 25.23 10.28
N ASP A 191 18.66 25.03 9.71
CA ASP A 191 19.07 25.85 8.59
C ASP A 191 18.23 25.47 7.35
N VAL A 192 18.10 26.40 6.41
CA VAL A 192 17.45 26.09 5.13
C VAL A 192 18.30 25.09 4.34
N SER A 193 19.63 25.11 4.47
CA SER A 193 20.51 24.11 3.84
C SER A 193 20.20 22.70 4.32
N ASP A 194 19.93 22.50 5.62
CA ASP A 194 19.61 21.18 6.18
C ASP A 194 18.33 20.56 5.56
N LEU A 195 17.40 21.41 5.13
CA LEU A 195 16.22 20.98 4.39
C LEU A 195 16.53 20.71 2.91
N LEU A 196 17.39 21.52 2.30
CA LEU A 196 17.67 21.45 0.87
C LEU A 196 18.71 20.39 0.49
N ASP A 197 19.71 20.13 1.33
CA ASP A 197 20.77 19.13 1.12
C ASP A 197 20.21 17.71 0.96
N HIS A 198 19.03 17.48 1.51
CA HIS A 198 18.31 16.20 1.44
C HIS A 198 17.11 16.23 0.48
N CYS A 199 16.79 17.39 -0.08
CA CYS A 199 15.82 17.52 -1.17
C CYS A 199 16.55 17.46 -2.51
N ALA A 200 16.05 16.69 -3.49
CA ALA A 200 16.58 16.75 -4.85
C ALA A 200 16.44 18.17 -5.43
N ASP A 201 17.42 18.60 -6.25
CA ASP A 201 17.26 19.81 -7.06
C ASP A 201 16.14 19.58 -8.09
N LEU A 202 15.39 20.62 -8.40
CA LEU A 202 14.27 20.54 -9.36
C LEU A 202 14.74 20.16 -10.78
N ASP A 203 16.04 20.38 -11.06
CA ASP A 203 16.70 20.08 -12.34
C ASP A 203 17.44 18.73 -12.35
N ASP A 204 17.76 18.15 -11.18
CA ASP A 204 18.40 16.82 -11.02
C ASP A 204 17.39 15.70 -10.69
N ALA A 205 16.10 15.99 -10.81
CA ALA A 205 15.12 14.92 -10.93
C ALA A 205 15.49 14.12 -12.19
N PRO A 206 15.78 12.80 -12.11
CA PRO A 206 15.93 12.01 -13.33
C PRO A 206 14.71 12.27 -14.20
N PRO A 207 14.85 12.42 -15.54
CA PRO A 207 13.68 12.48 -16.39
C PRO A 207 12.83 11.29 -15.99
N LEU A 208 11.61 11.59 -15.54
CA LEU A 208 10.66 10.57 -15.12
C LEU A 208 10.69 9.50 -16.22
N PRO A 209 10.79 8.20 -15.87
CA PRO A 209 10.70 7.17 -16.89
C PRO A 209 9.46 7.49 -17.71
N GLU A 210 9.64 7.64 -19.03
CA GLU A 210 8.50 7.62 -19.94
C GLU A 210 7.71 6.38 -19.53
N THR A 211 6.52 6.61 -18.95
CA THR A 211 5.54 5.54 -18.78
C THR A 211 5.49 4.84 -20.13
N PRO A 212 5.77 3.51 -20.21
CA PRO A 212 5.57 2.79 -21.44
C PRO A 212 4.17 3.17 -21.89
N ALA A 213 4.07 3.74 -23.09
CA ALA A 213 2.78 4.05 -23.67
C ALA A 213 2.01 2.72 -23.72
N LEU A 214 1.12 2.53 -22.74
CA LEU A 214 0.07 1.53 -22.88
C LEU A 214 -0.65 1.90 -24.18
N PRO A 215 -0.96 0.92 -25.04
CA PRO A 215 -1.57 1.19 -26.34
C PRO A 215 -2.78 2.10 -26.12
N ARG A 216 -2.80 3.24 -26.82
CA ARG A 216 -3.93 4.18 -26.78
C ARG A 216 -5.18 3.38 -27.13
N PRO A 217 -6.24 3.39 -26.30
CA PRO A 217 -7.49 2.77 -26.69
C PRO A 217 -7.98 3.43 -28.00
N PRO A 218 -8.42 2.64 -29.00
CA PRO A 218 -8.80 3.21 -30.29
C PRO A 218 -9.92 4.24 -30.12
N ILE A 219 -9.86 5.30 -30.93
CA ILE A 219 -10.70 6.52 -30.93
C ILE A 219 -12.21 6.24 -30.72
N LEU A 220 -12.68 5.07 -31.17
CA LEU A 220 -14.07 4.61 -31.04
C LEU A 220 -14.51 4.39 -29.57
N GLU A 221 -13.61 3.98 -28.67
CA GLU A 221 -13.95 3.67 -27.27
C GLU A 221 -14.12 4.95 -26.43
N ALA A 222 -13.36 6.00 -26.72
CA ALA A 222 -13.49 7.30 -26.05
C ALA A 222 -14.79 8.01 -26.43
N LYS A 223 -15.14 8.01 -27.74
CA LYS A 223 -16.40 8.58 -28.24
C LYS A 223 -17.61 7.82 -27.68
N ALA A 224 -17.58 6.49 -27.65
CA ALA A 224 -18.66 5.66 -27.09
C ALA A 224 -18.88 5.90 -25.58
N ARG A 225 -17.80 6.01 -24.79
CA ARG A 225 -17.89 6.33 -23.36
C ARG A 225 -18.40 7.74 -23.11
N ALA A 226 -17.97 8.71 -23.91
CA ALA A 226 -18.46 10.08 -23.83
C ALA A 226 -19.94 10.18 -24.19
N MET A 227 -20.41 9.45 -25.20
CA MET A 227 -21.83 9.36 -25.56
C MET A 227 -22.68 8.76 -24.42
N LEU A 228 -22.25 7.66 -23.80
CA LEU A 228 -22.94 7.06 -22.66
C LEU A 228 -22.93 7.95 -21.41
N TYR A 229 -21.91 8.81 -21.27
CA TYR A 229 -21.83 9.79 -20.21
C TYR A 229 -22.77 10.99 -20.48
N ALA A 230 -22.77 11.50 -21.71
CA ALA A 230 -23.59 12.61 -22.16
C ALA A 230 -25.09 12.27 -22.17
N ALA A 231 -25.46 11.02 -22.46
CA ALA A 231 -26.85 10.55 -22.41
C ALA A 231 -27.50 10.66 -21.01
N LYS A 232 -26.70 10.89 -19.96
CA LYS A 232 -27.18 11.10 -18.58
C LYS A 232 -27.34 12.58 -18.22
N TRP A 233 -26.97 13.50 -19.12
CA TRP A 233 -27.11 14.92 -18.86
C TRP A 233 -28.58 15.32 -18.88
N PRO A 234 -29.05 16.04 -17.85
CA PRO A 234 -30.40 16.55 -17.84
C PRO A 234 -30.56 17.63 -18.93
N VAL A 235 -31.76 17.72 -19.48
CA VAL A 235 -32.15 18.87 -20.30
C VAL A 235 -32.34 20.09 -19.39
N CYS A 236 -31.97 21.27 -19.88
CA CYS A 236 -31.93 22.49 -19.08
C CYS A 236 -32.96 23.51 -19.56
N ALA A 237 -33.59 24.18 -18.58
CA ALA A 237 -34.52 25.27 -18.82
C ALA A 237 -33.81 26.57 -19.25
N GLU A 238 -34.58 27.50 -19.80
CA GLU A 238 -34.11 28.79 -20.28
C GLU A 238 -33.37 29.62 -19.22
N GLY A 239 -32.16 30.09 -19.55
CA GLY A 239 -31.31 30.92 -18.68
C GLY A 239 -30.02 30.24 -18.19
N GLU A 240 -29.99 28.92 -18.05
CA GLU A 240 -28.81 28.18 -17.55
C GLU A 240 -28.01 27.45 -18.64
N ARG A 241 -28.60 27.32 -19.83
CA ARG A 241 -28.11 26.48 -20.93
C ARG A 241 -26.69 26.83 -21.38
N ASN A 242 -26.32 28.12 -21.46
CA ASN A 242 -25.00 28.55 -21.95
C ASN A 242 -23.86 28.14 -21.00
N ASN A 243 -24.08 28.26 -19.69
CA ASN A 243 -23.10 27.81 -18.69
C ASN A 243 -22.99 26.29 -18.65
N VAL A 244 -24.11 25.59 -18.81
CA VAL A 244 -24.12 24.12 -18.84
C VAL A 244 -23.46 23.59 -20.11
N ALA A 245 -23.72 24.20 -21.27
CA ALA A 245 -23.06 23.89 -22.54
C ALA A 245 -21.54 24.08 -22.45
N TYR A 246 -21.08 25.17 -21.84
CA TYR A 246 -19.65 25.40 -21.57
C TYR A 246 -19.04 24.29 -20.71
N LEU A 247 -19.71 23.88 -19.63
CA LEU A 247 -19.23 22.82 -18.74
C LEU A 247 -19.18 21.46 -19.46
N HIS A 248 -20.19 21.13 -20.27
CA HIS A 248 -20.22 19.92 -21.08
C HIS A 248 -19.13 19.92 -22.15
N ALA A 249 -18.89 21.05 -22.82
CA ALA A 249 -17.80 21.21 -23.77
C ALA A 249 -16.42 21.00 -23.12
N CYS A 250 -16.18 21.53 -21.92
CA CYS A 250 -14.96 21.27 -21.14
C CYS A 250 -14.80 19.77 -20.85
N GLN A 251 -15.88 19.08 -20.50
CA GLN A 251 -15.83 17.64 -20.20
C GLN A 251 -15.51 16.79 -21.44
N LEU A 252 -16.11 17.11 -22.60
CA LEU A 252 -15.88 16.34 -23.83
C LEU A 252 -14.48 16.57 -24.41
N THR A 253 -14.02 17.82 -24.44
CA THR A 253 -12.74 18.20 -25.05
C THR A 253 -11.54 17.95 -24.12
N CYS A 254 -11.71 18.13 -22.81
CA CYS A 254 -10.61 17.99 -21.85
C CYS A 254 -10.68 16.65 -21.12
N ASP A 255 -11.79 16.33 -20.45
CA ASP A 255 -11.84 15.11 -19.63
C ASP A 255 -11.89 13.82 -20.48
N PHE A 256 -12.53 13.85 -21.65
CA PHE A 256 -12.56 12.73 -22.60
C PHE A 256 -11.58 12.86 -23.77
N SER A 257 -10.93 14.03 -23.93
CA SER A 257 -9.95 14.30 -24.98
C SER A 257 -10.46 14.04 -26.41
N LEU A 258 -11.75 14.31 -26.68
CA LEU A 258 -12.34 14.11 -28.01
C LEU A 258 -11.88 15.19 -29.00
N ALA A 259 -11.87 14.83 -30.29
CA ALA A 259 -11.71 15.78 -31.38
C ALA A 259 -12.91 16.76 -31.42
N ASP A 260 -12.68 17.97 -31.90
CA ASP A 260 -13.68 19.05 -31.88
C ASP A 260 -14.99 18.63 -32.58
N ASP A 261 -14.90 17.96 -33.72
CA ASP A 261 -16.06 17.51 -34.49
C ASP A 261 -16.91 16.49 -33.71
N ASP A 262 -16.25 15.52 -33.06
CA ASP A 262 -16.92 14.49 -32.26
C ASP A 262 -17.54 15.07 -30.97
N ALA A 263 -16.87 16.03 -30.35
CA ALA A 263 -17.36 16.71 -29.15
C ALA A 263 -18.56 17.62 -29.48
N LEU A 264 -18.51 18.33 -30.60
CA LEU A 264 -19.61 19.19 -31.07
C LEU A 264 -20.83 18.37 -31.48
N GLU A 265 -20.65 17.20 -32.09
CA GLU A 265 -21.74 16.28 -32.43
C GLU A 265 -22.52 15.84 -31.18
N ILE A 266 -21.81 15.42 -30.13
CA ILE A 266 -22.42 14.99 -28.86
C ILE A 266 -23.09 16.19 -28.16
N LEU A 267 -22.46 17.36 -28.17
CA LEU A 267 -22.98 18.56 -27.53
C LEU A 267 -24.24 19.08 -28.21
N ARG A 268 -24.31 19.02 -29.55
CA ARG A 268 -25.52 19.34 -30.34
C ARG A 268 -26.66 18.39 -30.02
N THR A 269 -26.38 17.09 -29.93
CA THR A 269 -27.37 16.08 -29.57
C THR A 269 -27.99 16.34 -28.19
N TRP A 270 -27.20 16.77 -27.21
CA TRP A 270 -27.74 17.21 -25.92
C TRP A 270 -28.55 18.50 -26.03
N ASN A 271 -28.08 19.48 -26.82
CA ASN A 271 -28.76 20.76 -26.99
C ASN A 271 -30.13 20.63 -27.66
N ASP A 272 -30.29 19.70 -28.59
CA ASP A 272 -31.56 19.40 -29.27
C ASP A 272 -32.66 18.90 -28.30
N GLY A 273 -32.26 18.35 -27.15
CA GLY A 273 -33.17 17.97 -26.08
C GLY A 273 -33.64 19.13 -25.20
N ASN A 274 -33.02 20.32 -25.32
CA ASN A 274 -33.41 21.50 -24.56
C ASN A 274 -34.60 22.20 -25.24
N HIS A 275 -35.50 22.79 -24.44
CA HIS A 275 -36.67 23.50 -24.97
C HIS A 275 -36.77 24.95 -24.44
N PRO A 276 -36.54 25.97 -25.28
CA PRO A 276 -35.96 25.88 -26.64
C PRO A 276 -34.47 25.50 -26.63
N PRO A 277 -33.92 24.95 -27.73
CA PRO A 277 -32.48 24.71 -27.86
C PRO A 277 -31.72 26.03 -27.98
N LEU A 278 -30.43 26.03 -27.61
CA LEU A 278 -29.56 27.18 -27.88
C LEU A 278 -29.34 27.34 -29.39
N PRO A 279 -29.28 28.58 -29.92
CA PRO A 279 -28.81 28.83 -31.27
C PRO A 279 -27.39 28.29 -31.49
N ASP A 280 -27.09 27.77 -32.68
CA ASP A 280 -25.81 27.10 -32.95
C ASP A 280 -24.60 28.06 -32.77
N GLU A 281 -24.77 29.35 -33.04
CA GLU A 281 -23.74 30.38 -32.79
C GLU A 281 -23.39 30.52 -31.30
N GLU A 282 -24.38 30.50 -30.41
CA GLU A 282 -24.15 30.57 -28.96
C GLU A 282 -23.54 29.27 -28.42
N LEU A 283 -23.93 28.12 -28.98
CA LEU A 283 -23.37 26.82 -28.63
C LEU A 283 -21.89 26.73 -29.03
N LEU A 284 -21.55 27.21 -30.24
CA LEU A 284 -20.17 27.30 -30.72
C LEU A 284 -19.34 28.30 -29.91
N GLN A 285 -19.93 29.40 -29.45
CA GLN A 285 -19.26 30.37 -28.59
C GLN A 285 -18.94 29.79 -27.20
N ALA A 286 -19.87 29.03 -26.61
CA ALA A 286 -19.65 28.30 -25.37
C ALA A 286 -18.55 27.24 -25.52
N PHE A 287 -18.56 26.50 -26.63
CA PHE A 287 -17.55 25.51 -26.98
C PHE A 287 -16.15 26.13 -27.17
N GLY A 288 -16.06 27.23 -27.91
CA GLY A 288 -14.80 27.96 -28.12
C GLY A 288 -14.23 28.57 -26.84
N SER A 289 -15.09 28.97 -25.91
CA SER A 289 -14.70 29.47 -24.60
C SER A 289 -14.17 28.36 -23.68
N ALA A 290 -14.74 27.15 -23.76
CA ALA A 290 -14.32 25.98 -22.99
C ALA A 290 -12.85 25.60 -23.27
N LYS A 291 -12.43 25.68 -24.54
CA LYS A 291 -11.04 25.40 -24.96
C LYS A 291 -10.01 26.35 -24.33
N LYS A 292 -10.40 27.56 -23.96
CA LYS A 292 -9.51 28.56 -23.33
C LYS A 292 -9.43 28.44 -21.80
N GLY A 293 -10.32 27.67 -21.17
CA GLY A 293 -10.50 27.62 -19.70
C GLY A 293 -10.15 26.29 -19.03
N ALA A 294 -9.54 25.34 -19.74
CA ALA A 294 -9.30 23.98 -19.28
C ALA A 294 -8.31 23.89 -18.09
N LYS A 295 -8.74 23.28 -16.97
CA LYS A 295 -7.94 23.11 -15.73
C LYS A 295 -7.58 21.65 -15.40
N HIS A 296 -8.09 20.68 -16.17
CA HIS A 296 -7.89 19.24 -15.94
C HIS A 296 -6.94 18.63 -16.99
N LEU A 297 -6.21 17.58 -16.61
CA LEU A 297 -5.36 16.81 -17.52
C LEU A 297 -6.21 16.16 -18.62
N PRO A 298 -5.81 16.23 -19.90
CA PRO A 298 -6.54 15.59 -21.00
C PRO A 298 -6.78 14.08 -20.76
N GLY A 299 -8.02 13.61 -20.93
CA GLY A 299 -8.38 12.19 -20.76
C GLY A 299 -8.63 11.75 -19.31
N SER A 300 -8.80 12.69 -18.37
CA SER A 300 -9.05 12.42 -16.95
C SER A 300 -10.26 11.52 -16.66
N LYS A 301 -11.30 11.53 -17.52
CA LYS A 301 -12.49 10.67 -17.38
C LYS A 301 -12.41 9.34 -18.13
N LEU A 302 -11.45 9.19 -19.04
CA LEU A 302 -11.07 7.88 -19.59
C LEU A 302 -10.24 7.06 -18.59
N THR A 303 -9.59 7.77 -17.65
CA THR A 303 -8.71 7.23 -16.61
C THR A 303 -9.32 7.25 -15.20
N ALA A 304 -10.47 7.90 -15.01
CA ALA A 304 -11.17 7.91 -13.73
C ALA A 304 -11.74 6.52 -13.40
N PRO A 305 -11.48 5.97 -12.20
CA PRO A 305 -12.11 4.72 -11.78
C PRO A 305 -13.63 4.88 -11.75
N ARG A 306 -14.32 3.87 -12.29
CA ARG A 306 -15.78 3.79 -12.40
C ARG A 306 -16.40 4.00 -11.02
N LYS A 307 -17.17 5.09 -10.83
CA LYS A 307 -18.04 5.23 -9.65
C LYS A 307 -19.11 4.13 -9.72
N LEU A 308 -18.88 3.04 -9.01
CA LEU A 308 -19.92 2.05 -8.70
C LEU A 308 -21.04 2.76 -7.93
N GLY A 309 -22.28 2.52 -8.38
CA GLY A 309 -23.48 3.19 -7.90
C GLY A 309 -23.65 3.10 -6.39
N ALA A 310 -24.22 4.15 -5.82
CA ALA A 310 -24.51 4.29 -4.41
C ALA A 310 -25.46 3.19 -3.92
N SER A 311 -24.89 2.22 -3.23
CA SER A 311 -25.50 1.56 -2.09
C SER A 311 -24.37 1.29 -1.11
N GLN A 312 -24.14 2.23 -0.19
CA GLN A 312 -23.23 1.98 0.93
C GLN A 312 -23.92 0.98 1.85
N PRO A 313 -23.40 -0.26 2.04
CA PRO A 313 -23.73 -0.98 3.26
C PRO A 313 -23.21 -0.11 4.42
N GLN A 314 -24.08 0.16 5.38
CA GLN A 314 -23.75 0.90 6.60
C GLN A 314 -22.43 0.39 7.17
N ARG A 315 -21.47 1.29 7.43
CA ARG A 315 -20.29 0.93 8.23
C ARG A 315 -20.80 0.43 9.58
N PRO A 316 -20.51 -0.81 9.99
CA PRO A 316 -20.78 -1.19 11.36
C PRO A 316 -20.01 -0.23 12.27
N LYS A 317 -20.68 0.34 13.28
CA LYS A 317 -20.02 1.03 14.38
C LYS A 317 -18.90 0.10 14.88
N LEU A 318 -17.67 0.60 14.89
CA LEU A 318 -16.58 -0.03 15.65
C LEU A 318 -16.88 0.22 17.14
N GLU A 319 -17.80 -0.56 17.68
CA GLU A 319 -17.83 -0.80 19.10
C GLU A 319 -16.61 -1.69 19.40
N PRO A 320 -15.73 -1.32 20.36
CA PRO A 320 -14.73 -2.26 20.83
C PRO A 320 -15.48 -3.53 21.21
N GLN A 321 -15.14 -4.66 20.58
CA GLN A 321 -15.70 -5.94 20.98
C GLN A 321 -15.50 -6.06 22.48
N PRO A 322 -16.52 -6.51 23.24
CA PRO A 322 -16.39 -6.66 24.69
C PRO A 322 -15.09 -7.41 24.95
N GLN A 323 -14.17 -6.76 25.68
CA GLN A 323 -12.95 -7.42 26.11
C GLN A 323 -13.39 -8.75 26.72
N ALA A 324 -12.77 -9.84 26.26
CA ALA A 324 -13.03 -11.16 26.80
C ALA A 324 -13.11 -11.06 28.33
N THR A 325 -14.08 -11.72 28.95
CA THR A 325 -14.31 -11.69 30.40
C THR A 325 -13.06 -12.08 31.21
N ALA A 326 -12.07 -12.69 30.56
CA ALA A 326 -10.76 -13.01 31.08
C ALA A 326 -9.79 -11.82 30.98
N SER A 327 -9.02 -11.59 32.04
CA SER A 327 -7.94 -10.61 32.02
C SER A 327 -6.90 -10.94 30.91
N PRO A 328 -6.14 -9.94 30.43
CA PRO A 328 -5.06 -10.19 29.45
C PRO A 328 -4.05 -11.25 29.91
N ALA A 329 -3.75 -11.31 31.22
CA ALA A 329 -2.88 -12.32 31.80
C ALA A 329 -3.50 -13.73 31.74
N ALA A 330 -4.80 -13.86 32.01
CA ALA A 330 -5.51 -15.14 31.88
C ALA A 330 -5.57 -15.61 30.41
N THR A 331 -5.69 -14.68 29.46
CA THR A 331 -5.63 -14.97 28.02
C THR A 331 -4.25 -15.50 27.62
N LEU A 332 -3.17 -14.89 28.12
CA LEU A 332 -1.82 -15.39 27.91
C LEU A 332 -1.61 -16.77 28.57
N LYS A 333 -2.11 -16.97 29.79
CA LYS A 333 -2.03 -18.27 30.48
C LYS A 333 -2.71 -19.38 29.67
N ALA A 334 -3.89 -19.11 29.10
CA ALA A 334 -4.57 -20.07 28.23
C ALA A 334 -3.74 -20.41 26.98
N VAL A 335 -3.11 -19.41 26.35
CA VAL A 335 -2.19 -19.64 25.22
C VAL A 335 -1.01 -20.53 25.64
N LEU A 336 -0.40 -20.26 26.80
CA LEU A 336 0.69 -21.08 27.32
C LEU A 336 0.25 -22.51 27.61
N ASP A 337 -0.94 -22.71 28.19
CA ASP A 337 -1.50 -24.03 28.47
C ASP A 337 -1.81 -24.81 27.19
N ASP A 338 -2.33 -24.14 26.16
CA ASP A 338 -2.54 -24.75 24.85
C ASP A 338 -1.23 -25.14 24.18
N THR A 339 -0.16 -24.34 24.35
CA THR A 339 1.18 -24.71 23.88
C THR A 339 1.78 -25.87 24.67
N ILE A 340 1.69 -25.86 26.01
CA ILE A 340 2.20 -26.94 26.87
C ILE A 340 1.48 -28.26 26.58
N SER A 341 0.17 -28.21 26.34
CA SER A 341 -0.63 -29.39 26.00
C SER A 341 -0.47 -29.84 24.55
N GLY A 342 0.27 -29.10 23.72
CA GLY A 342 0.48 -29.40 22.30
C GLY A 342 -0.73 -29.11 21.39
N LYS A 343 -1.81 -28.53 21.94
CA LYS A 343 -2.95 -28.04 21.16
C LYS A 343 -2.52 -26.93 20.21
N ARG A 344 -1.61 -26.08 20.67
CA ARG A 344 -0.93 -25.08 19.88
C ARG A 344 0.49 -25.51 19.59
N ARG A 345 0.82 -25.79 18.33
CA ARG A 345 2.17 -26.22 17.93
C ARG A 345 2.57 -25.64 16.57
N THR A 346 3.87 -25.61 16.33
CA THR A 346 4.43 -25.35 14.99
C THR A 346 4.51 -26.68 14.24
N VAL A 347 4.05 -26.70 12.99
CA VAL A 347 4.30 -27.85 12.11
C VAL A 347 5.74 -27.78 11.60
N GLU A 348 6.47 -28.88 11.71
CA GLU A 348 7.85 -28.96 11.26
C GLU A 348 7.98 -28.91 9.74
N TRP A 349 9.02 -28.24 9.26
CA TRP A 349 9.44 -28.33 7.86
C TRP A 349 10.28 -29.60 7.66
N PRO A 350 10.39 -30.14 6.43
CA PRO A 350 11.34 -31.23 6.14
C PRO A 350 12.80 -30.85 6.40
N TRP A 351 13.08 -29.57 6.65
CA TRP A 351 14.40 -29.00 6.88
C TRP A 351 14.45 -28.30 8.25
N PRO A 352 15.15 -28.89 9.25
CA PRO A 352 15.12 -28.40 10.63
C PRO A 352 15.62 -26.97 10.83
N VAL A 353 16.65 -26.53 10.12
CA VAL A 353 17.18 -25.16 10.25
C VAL A 353 16.14 -24.16 9.76
N LEU A 354 15.39 -24.47 8.71
CA LEU A 354 14.24 -23.65 8.31
C LEU A 354 13.19 -23.55 9.41
N GLY A 355 12.82 -24.67 10.03
CA GLY A 355 11.88 -24.70 11.16
C GLY A 355 12.32 -23.79 12.30
N GLU A 356 13.55 -24.00 12.80
CA GLU A 356 14.16 -23.26 13.91
C GLU A 356 14.17 -21.75 13.67
N TYR A 357 14.60 -21.31 12.48
CA TYR A 357 14.80 -19.88 12.21
C TYR A 357 13.52 -19.16 11.77
N THR A 358 12.41 -19.85 11.55
CA THR A 358 11.20 -19.19 11.04
C THR A 358 9.97 -19.35 11.91
N GLU A 359 9.76 -20.53 12.51
CA GLU A 359 8.47 -20.93 13.06
C GLU A 359 7.28 -20.60 12.12
N ALA A 360 7.51 -20.76 10.80
CA ALA A 360 6.62 -20.25 9.76
C ALA A 360 5.23 -20.89 9.79
N LEU A 361 5.11 -22.09 10.36
CA LEU A 361 3.88 -22.88 10.44
C LEU A 361 3.32 -22.98 11.87
N LEU A 362 3.64 -22.02 12.73
CA LEU A 362 2.90 -21.84 13.99
C LEU A 362 1.41 -21.62 13.68
N ASP A 363 0.52 -22.05 14.57
CA ASP A 363 -0.92 -21.85 14.39
C ASP A 363 -1.26 -20.38 14.10
N GLY A 364 -2.06 -20.17 13.05
CA GLY A 364 -2.58 -18.86 12.68
C GLY A 364 -1.62 -17.96 11.89
N THR A 365 -0.60 -18.54 11.26
CA THR A 365 0.39 -17.81 10.44
C THR A 365 0.07 -17.82 8.95
N VAL A 366 0.55 -16.77 8.28
CA VAL A 366 0.64 -16.67 6.83
C VAL A 366 2.11 -16.54 6.45
N THR A 367 2.56 -17.43 5.57
CA THR A 367 3.92 -17.48 5.02
C THR A 367 3.90 -17.18 3.54
N ILE A 368 4.78 -16.28 3.10
CA ILE A 368 4.99 -15.99 1.67
C ILE A 368 6.27 -16.66 1.21
N LEU A 369 6.22 -17.43 0.12
CA LEU A 369 7.39 -17.97 -0.57
C LEU A 369 7.55 -17.31 -1.94
N CYS A 370 8.49 -16.39 -2.06
CA CYS A 370 8.85 -15.75 -3.32
C CYS A 370 10.03 -16.46 -4.00
N GLY A 371 10.13 -16.33 -5.32
CA GLY A 371 11.26 -16.83 -6.08
C GLY A 371 11.02 -16.71 -7.58
N ALA A 372 12.08 -16.39 -8.33
CA ALA A 372 12.00 -16.22 -9.78
C ALA A 372 11.50 -17.49 -10.51
N LYS A 373 11.15 -17.35 -11.79
CA LYS A 373 10.90 -18.53 -12.64
C LYS A 373 12.18 -19.38 -12.67
N GLY A 374 12.06 -20.69 -12.46
CA GLY A 374 13.22 -21.58 -12.35
C GLY A 374 13.86 -21.66 -10.96
N ALA A 375 13.40 -20.87 -9.97
CA ALA A 375 13.86 -20.97 -8.58
C ALA A 375 13.39 -22.24 -7.84
N THR A 376 12.76 -23.20 -8.54
CA THR A 376 12.34 -24.50 -8.00
C THR A 376 11.34 -24.46 -6.84
N LYS A 377 10.52 -23.39 -6.73
CA LYS A 377 9.47 -23.20 -5.70
C LYS A 377 8.47 -24.36 -5.61
N THR A 378 7.88 -24.78 -6.72
CA THR A 378 6.88 -25.86 -6.70
C THR A 378 7.49 -27.17 -6.22
N PHE A 379 8.74 -27.50 -6.60
CA PHE A 379 9.46 -28.65 -6.03
C PHE A 379 9.67 -28.53 -4.53
N PHE A 380 9.99 -27.33 -4.03
CA PHE A 380 10.15 -27.06 -2.60
C PHE A 380 8.83 -27.27 -1.84
N MET A 381 7.72 -26.80 -2.41
CA MET A 381 6.39 -26.96 -1.82
C MET A 381 5.88 -28.40 -1.88
N LEU A 382 6.08 -29.12 -2.99
CA LEU A 382 5.68 -30.53 -3.12
C LEU A 382 6.46 -31.43 -2.15
N GLN A 383 7.77 -31.20 -1.98
CA GLN A 383 8.57 -31.92 -1.00
C GLN A 383 8.11 -31.62 0.43
N SER A 384 7.78 -30.36 0.73
CA SER A 384 7.23 -29.96 2.03
C SER A 384 5.87 -30.58 2.30
N MET A 385 4.95 -30.53 1.33
CA MET A 385 3.62 -31.13 1.42
C MET A 385 3.68 -32.65 1.61
N THR A 386 4.56 -33.31 0.88
CA THR A 386 4.79 -34.76 1.01
C THR A 386 5.27 -35.10 2.43
N HIS A 387 6.23 -34.35 2.96
CA HIS A 387 6.71 -34.52 4.32
C HIS A 387 5.59 -34.34 5.36
N TRP A 388 4.77 -33.30 5.23
CA TRP A 388 3.66 -33.05 6.14
C TRP A 388 2.63 -34.19 6.12
N ILE A 389 2.26 -34.67 4.94
CA ILE A 389 1.34 -35.80 4.78
C ILE A 389 1.95 -37.08 5.39
N ASP A 390 3.24 -37.34 5.16
CA ASP A 390 3.94 -38.49 5.75
C ASP A 390 4.04 -38.37 7.28
N CYS A 391 4.09 -37.17 7.84
CA CYS A 391 3.99 -36.89 9.28
C CYS A 391 2.54 -36.89 9.83
N GLY A 392 1.54 -37.18 8.99
CA GLY A 392 0.12 -37.25 9.38
C GLY A 392 -0.60 -35.90 9.44
N GLU A 393 0.02 -34.82 8.97
CA GLU A 393 -0.62 -33.51 8.86
C GLU A 393 -1.48 -33.42 7.59
N ARG A 394 -2.63 -32.75 7.70
CA ARG A 394 -3.50 -32.51 6.55
C ARG A 394 -3.09 -31.22 5.84
N ALA A 395 -2.48 -31.35 4.66
CA ALA A 395 -2.11 -30.24 3.80
C ALA A 395 -2.93 -30.26 2.50
N ALA A 396 -3.40 -29.09 2.05
CA ALA A 396 -4.06 -28.93 0.75
C ALA A 396 -3.29 -27.93 -0.11
N MET A 397 -3.26 -28.15 -1.43
CA MET A 397 -2.60 -27.25 -2.38
C MET A 397 -3.49 -26.91 -3.56
N LEU A 398 -3.72 -25.61 -3.79
CA LEU A 398 -4.33 -25.09 -5.00
C LEU A 398 -3.23 -24.85 -6.04
N VAL A 399 -3.25 -25.64 -7.11
CA VAL A 399 -2.30 -25.55 -8.22
C VAL A 399 -2.87 -24.56 -9.25
N MET A 400 -2.18 -23.43 -9.44
CA MET A 400 -2.72 -22.31 -10.20
C MET A 400 -2.14 -22.19 -11.62
N GLU A 401 -0.90 -22.63 -11.84
CA GLU A 401 -0.22 -22.51 -13.14
C GLU A 401 -0.15 -23.82 -13.91
N GLU A 402 -0.17 -24.95 -13.20
CA GLU A 402 -0.06 -26.30 -13.74
C GLU A 402 -1.25 -27.14 -13.25
N ASP A 403 -1.33 -28.39 -13.70
CA ASP A 403 -2.32 -29.35 -13.21
C ASP A 403 -1.72 -30.31 -12.17
N ALA A 404 -2.61 -31.07 -11.52
CA ALA A 404 -2.29 -32.07 -10.53
C ALA A 404 -1.44 -33.21 -11.13
N GLU A 405 -1.61 -33.53 -12.42
CA GLU A 405 -0.80 -34.55 -13.10
C GLU A 405 0.68 -34.14 -13.13
N HIS A 406 0.98 -32.90 -13.54
CA HIS A 406 2.33 -32.35 -13.56
C HIS A 406 2.94 -32.34 -12.16
N CYS A 407 2.16 -31.98 -11.13
CA CYS A 407 2.61 -32.04 -9.74
C CYS A 407 2.90 -33.48 -9.29
N LEU A 408 2.03 -34.44 -9.60
CA LEU A 408 2.22 -35.85 -9.24
C LEU A 408 3.45 -36.47 -9.92
N ARG A 409 3.74 -36.10 -11.17
CA ARG A 409 4.99 -36.52 -11.84
C ARG A 409 6.24 -36.02 -11.09
N ARG A 410 6.20 -34.79 -10.55
CA ARG A 410 7.29 -34.23 -9.74
C ARG A 410 7.40 -34.94 -8.38
N CYS A 411 6.28 -35.23 -7.73
CA CYS A 411 6.26 -36.05 -6.51
C CYS A 411 6.83 -37.45 -6.77
N LEU A 412 6.46 -38.08 -7.89
CA LEU A 412 7.00 -39.38 -8.28
C LEU A 412 8.52 -39.31 -8.47
N ALA A 413 9.03 -38.29 -9.15
CA ALA A 413 10.47 -38.08 -9.28
C ALA A 413 11.17 -37.96 -7.92
N GLN A 414 10.61 -37.17 -6.99
CA GLN A 414 11.16 -36.98 -5.65
C GLN A 414 11.13 -38.26 -4.80
N LYS A 415 10.05 -39.06 -4.86
CA LYS A 415 9.92 -40.30 -4.08
C LYS A 415 10.71 -41.46 -4.66
N SER A 416 10.80 -41.57 -5.99
CA SER A 416 11.54 -42.63 -6.67
C SER A 416 13.03 -42.33 -6.83
N GLY A 417 13.43 -41.06 -6.73
CA GLY A 417 14.79 -40.61 -7.05
C GLY A 417 15.08 -40.54 -8.55
N LEU A 418 14.07 -40.61 -9.41
CA LEU A 418 14.21 -40.64 -10.88
C LEU A 418 13.65 -39.38 -11.52
N ALA A 419 14.47 -38.34 -11.71
CA ALA A 419 14.05 -37.10 -12.39
C ALA A 419 13.48 -37.31 -13.79
N GLY A 420 13.94 -38.38 -14.47
CA GLY A 420 13.55 -38.73 -15.83
C GLY A 420 12.04 -38.90 -16.04
N VAL A 421 11.29 -39.34 -15.01
CA VAL A 421 9.82 -39.55 -15.11
C VAL A 421 9.04 -38.26 -15.41
N THR A 422 9.64 -37.09 -15.17
CA THR A 422 9.06 -35.79 -15.54
C THR A 422 9.20 -35.45 -17.02
N ARG A 423 9.99 -36.21 -17.79
CA ARG A 423 10.31 -35.95 -19.20
C ARG A 423 9.70 -37.01 -20.10
N SER A 424 8.73 -36.63 -20.93
CA SER A 424 8.01 -37.57 -21.81
C SER A 424 8.93 -38.41 -22.72
N ARG A 425 10.04 -37.83 -23.19
CA ARG A 425 11.05 -38.58 -23.97
C ARG A 425 11.70 -39.69 -23.15
N TRP A 426 12.13 -39.38 -21.93
CA TRP A 426 12.78 -40.36 -21.06
C TRP A 426 11.81 -41.49 -20.70
N VAL A 427 10.56 -41.17 -20.36
CA VAL A 427 9.50 -42.16 -20.07
C VAL A 427 9.27 -43.09 -21.27
N LYS A 428 9.28 -42.54 -22.50
CA LYS A 428 9.15 -43.33 -23.73
C LYS A 428 10.35 -44.27 -23.94
N GLU A 429 11.55 -43.83 -23.58
CA GLU A 429 12.80 -44.58 -23.72
C GLU A 429 13.01 -45.61 -22.59
N HIS A 430 12.44 -45.35 -21.40
CA HIS A 430 12.61 -46.17 -20.18
C HIS A 430 11.24 -46.57 -19.58
N PRO A 431 10.35 -47.24 -20.34
CA PRO A 431 8.98 -47.52 -19.90
C PRO A 431 8.92 -48.44 -18.68
N THR A 432 9.81 -49.44 -18.59
CA THR A 432 9.85 -50.39 -17.46
C THR A 432 10.20 -49.68 -16.16
N GLU A 433 11.22 -48.83 -16.17
CA GLU A 433 11.66 -48.05 -15.00
C GLU A 433 10.57 -47.07 -14.55
N ALA A 434 9.91 -46.41 -15.50
CA ALA A 434 8.81 -45.48 -15.21
C ALA A 434 7.61 -46.20 -14.55
N VAL A 435 7.22 -47.37 -15.07
CA VAL A 435 6.12 -48.17 -14.49
C VAL A 435 6.49 -48.69 -13.11
N GLN A 436 7.70 -49.23 -12.92
CA GLN A 436 8.16 -49.70 -11.61
C GLN A 436 8.21 -48.57 -10.58
N ALA A 437 8.69 -47.40 -10.97
CA ALA A 437 8.69 -46.22 -10.11
C ALA A 437 7.26 -45.84 -9.69
N TRP A 438 6.31 -45.84 -10.64
CA TRP A 438 4.91 -45.57 -10.35
C TRP A 438 4.31 -46.64 -9.43
N GLU A 439 4.47 -47.93 -9.73
CA GLU A 439 3.93 -49.04 -8.93
C GLU A 439 4.41 -48.98 -7.48
N ALA A 440 5.71 -48.72 -7.27
CA ALA A 440 6.31 -48.62 -5.94
C ALA A 440 5.82 -47.41 -5.13
N ASN A 441 5.31 -46.36 -5.79
CA ASN A 441 4.93 -45.10 -5.15
C ASN A 441 3.44 -44.77 -5.26
N ARG A 442 2.63 -45.59 -5.93
CA ARG A 442 1.21 -45.31 -6.25
C ARG A 442 0.38 -44.92 -5.03
N GLU A 443 0.56 -45.59 -3.89
CA GLU A 443 -0.22 -45.30 -2.67
C GLU A 443 0.14 -43.93 -2.09
N VAL A 444 1.41 -43.54 -2.16
CA VAL A 444 1.84 -42.21 -1.74
C VAL A 444 1.32 -41.16 -2.71
N LEU A 445 1.37 -41.44 -4.01
CA LEU A 445 0.84 -40.54 -5.04
C LEU A 445 -0.67 -40.34 -4.89
N ASP A 446 -1.45 -41.38 -4.62
CA ASP A 446 -2.89 -41.28 -4.39
C ASP A 446 -3.19 -40.41 -3.15
N ARG A 447 -2.43 -40.61 -2.06
CA ARG A 447 -2.56 -39.79 -0.84
C ARG A 447 -2.24 -38.31 -1.10
N ILE A 448 -1.19 -38.01 -1.86
CA ILE A 448 -0.84 -36.62 -2.22
C ILE A 448 -1.90 -36.04 -3.17
N GLY A 449 -2.26 -36.79 -4.21
CA GLY A 449 -3.20 -36.39 -5.25
C GLY A 449 -4.60 -36.05 -4.71
N ALA A 450 -5.06 -36.77 -3.69
CA ALA A 450 -6.32 -36.48 -2.99
C ALA A 450 -6.39 -35.07 -2.35
N HIS A 451 -5.24 -34.40 -2.24
CA HIS A 451 -5.10 -33.08 -1.62
C HIS A 451 -4.57 -32.00 -2.57
N LEU A 452 -4.36 -32.34 -3.85
CA LEU A 452 -4.09 -31.40 -4.92
C LEU A 452 -5.41 -30.96 -5.55
N TYR A 453 -5.54 -29.66 -5.80
CA TYR A 453 -6.73 -29.08 -6.40
C TYR A 453 -6.33 -28.27 -7.62
N ASP A 454 -6.86 -28.66 -8.77
CA ASP A 454 -6.74 -27.93 -10.02
C ASP A 454 -7.64 -26.68 -10.04
N LEU A 455 -7.28 -25.73 -10.89
CA LEU A 455 -8.18 -24.64 -11.23
C LEU A 455 -9.39 -25.16 -12.04
N PRO A 456 -10.57 -24.53 -11.87
CA PRO A 456 -11.65 -24.70 -12.84
C PRO A 456 -11.21 -24.17 -14.22
N GLU A 457 -11.91 -24.57 -15.30
CA GLU A 457 -11.63 -24.12 -16.68
C GLU A 457 -11.64 -22.58 -16.85
N SER A 458 -12.18 -21.85 -15.88
CA SER A 458 -12.20 -20.39 -15.82
C SER A 458 -11.21 -19.82 -14.82
N ASP A 459 -10.59 -18.70 -15.18
CA ASP A 459 -9.76 -17.88 -14.29
C ASP A 459 -10.38 -17.63 -12.90
N ILE A 460 -9.55 -17.69 -11.85
CA ILE A 460 -9.95 -17.44 -10.46
C ILE A 460 -9.44 -16.09 -9.96
N SER A 461 -10.28 -15.33 -9.26
CA SER A 461 -9.93 -14.05 -8.62
C SER A 461 -9.51 -14.25 -7.15
N LEU A 462 -8.82 -13.26 -6.56
CA LEU A 462 -8.42 -13.30 -5.14
C LEU A 462 -9.59 -13.56 -4.16
N PRO A 463 -10.78 -12.96 -4.32
CA PRO A 463 -11.94 -13.30 -3.48
C PRO A 463 -12.38 -14.77 -3.61
N GLN A 464 -12.27 -15.37 -4.79
CA GLN A 464 -12.59 -16.79 -4.99
C GLN A 464 -11.51 -17.69 -4.35
N VAL A 465 -10.24 -17.32 -4.45
CA VAL A 465 -9.15 -18.00 -3.71
C VAL A 465 -9.40 -17.94 -2.20
N ALA A 466 -9.82 -16.79 -1.65
CA ALA A 466 -10.13 -16.66 -0.23
C ALA A 466 -11.30 -17.58 0.20
N LYS A 467 -12.35 -17.70 -0.63
CA LYS A 467 -13.45 -18.65 -0.40
C LYS A 467 -12.98 -20.10 -0.48
N TRP A 468 -12.08 -20.42 -1.39
CA TRP A 468 -11.48 -21.76 -1.48
C TRP A 468 -10.69 -22.09 -0.21
N ILE A 469 -9.87 -21.15 0.29
CA ILE A 469 -9.16 -21.29 1.57
C ILE A 469 -10.14 -21.54 2.72
N GLU A 470 -11.22 -20.77 2.81
CA GLU A 470 -12.26 -20.93 3.83
C GLU A 470 -12.92 -22.33 3.78
N ALA A 471 -13.18 -22.85 2.59
CA ALA A 471 -13.69 -24.22 2.41
C ALA A 471 -12.68 -25.27 2.92
N ARG A 472 -11.38 -25.12 2.63
CA ARG A 472 -10.33 -26.02 3.16
C ARG A 472 -10.20 -25.95 4.68
N ILE A 473 -10.43 -24.79 5.29
CA ILE A 473 -10.52 -24.66 6.75
C ILE A 473 -11.71 -25.46 7.30
N ALA A 474 -12.88 -25.37 6.66
CA ALA A 474 -14.05 -26.16 7.04
C ALA A 474 -13.78 -27.67 6.94
N ASP A 475 -13.05 -28.09 5.90
CA ASP A 475 -12.60 -29.47 5.68
C ASP A 475 -11.51 -29.94 6.66
N LYS A 476 -11.11 -29.10 7.62
CA LYS A 476 -10.12 -29.38 8.69
C LYS A 476 -8.70 -29.64 8.17
N TYR A 477 -8.26 -28.93 7.14
CA TYR A 477 -6.85 -28.89 6.77
C TYR A 477 -6.03 -28.06 7.77
N ARG A 478 -4.84 -28.53 8.13
CA ARG A 478 -3.89 -27.82 9.01
C ARG A 478 -3.02 -26.86 8.22
N ILE A 479 -2.70 -27.18 6.97
CA ILE A 479 -1.85 -26.39 6.08
C ILE A 479 -2.57 -26.18 4.75
N ILE A 480 -2.58 -24.95 4.25
CA ILE A 480 -3.23 -24.59 2.99
C ILE A 480 -2.23 -23.83 2.12
N ILE A 481 -1.98 -24.32 0.92
CA ILE A 481 -1.00 -23.80 -0.03
C ILE A 481 -1.72 -23.24 -1.26
N VAL A 482 -1.27 -22.08 -1.75
CA VAL A 482 -1.67 -21.53 -3.06
C VAL A 482 -0.41 -21.28 -3.89
N ASP A 483 -0.29 -21.93 -5.05
CA ASP A 483 0.93 -21.94 -5.86
C ASP A 483 0.67 -21.65 -7.36
N PRO A 484 1.04 -20.46 -7.88
CA PRO A 484 1.29 -19.19 -7.19
C PRO A 484 0.07 -18.28 -7.11
N ILE A 485 0.00 -17.45 -6.06
CA ILE A 485 -1.09 -16.48 -5.86
C ILE A 485 -1.16 -15.41 -6.97
N THR A 486 -0.03 -15.15 -7.63
CA THR A 486 0.07 -14.18 -8.74
C THR A 486 -0.67 -14.60 -9.99
N ALA A 487 -1.04 -15.87 -10.12
CA ALA A 487 -1.86 -16.35 -11.22
C ALA A 487 -3.36 -16.01 -11.05
N ALA A 488 -3.79 -15.54 -9.87
CA ALA A 488 -5.15 -15.08 -9.67
C ALA A 488 -5.42 -13.82 -10.51
N VAL A 489 -6.56 -13.79 -11.21
CA VAL A 489 -6.93 -12.67 -12.06
C VAL A 489 -7.13 -11.41 -11.24
N GLN A 490 -6.42 -10.37 -11.67
CA GLN A 490 -6.52 -9.06 -11.08
C GLN A 490 -7.81 -8.38 -11.55
N THR A 491 -8.69 -8.08 -10.61
CA THR A 491 -9.85 -7.22 -10.84
C THR A 491 -9.43 -5.74 -10.81
N SER A 492 -10.36 -4.82 -11.07
CA SER A 492 -10.13 -3.38 -10.87
C SER A 492 -9.60 -3.10 -9.45
N ASP A 493 -8.54 -2.29 -9.36
CA ASP A 493 -7.79 -1.93 -8.14
C ASP A 493 -7.03 -3.09 -7.44
N PRO A 494 -5.96 -3.63 -8.06
CA PRO A 494 -5.20 -4.78 -7.54
C PRO A 494 -4.64 -4.59 -6.12
N TRP A 495 -4.15 -3.38 -5.80
CA TRP A 495 -3.57 -3.08 -4.48
C TRP A 495 -4.59 -3.18 -3.32
N ILE A 496 -5.82 -2.70 -3.53
CA ILE A 496 -6.89 -2.77 -2.52
C ILE A 496 -7.32 -4.22 -2.30
N GLN A 497 -7.41 -5.00 -3.37
CA GLN A 497 -7.80 -6.40 -3.31
C GLN A 497 -6.74 -7.25 -2.64
N ASP A 498 -5.45 -7.04 -2.95
CA ASP A 498 -4.35 -7.70 -2.27
C ASP A 498 -4.37 -7.42 -0.76
N ALA A 499 -4.55 -6.17 -0.35
CA ALA A 499 -4.61 -5.81 1.06
C ALA A 499 -5.82 -6.44 1.77
N LYS A 500 -6.99 -6.46 1.12
CA LYS A 500 -8.19 -7.14 1.64
C LYS A 500 -7.99 -8.65 1.72
N PHE A 501 -7.38 -9.25 0.71
CA PHE A 501 -7.11 -10.67 0.61
C PHE A 501 -6.15 -11.12 1.73
N VAL A 502 -4.96 -10.53 1.83
CA VAL A 502 -3.95 -10.94 2.82
C VAL A 502 -4.48 -10.74 4.25
N ASN A 503 -5.16 -9.62 4.53
CA ASN A 503 -5.77 -9.40 5.84
C ASN A 503 -6.93 -10.36 6.13
N GLY A 504 -7.73 -10.70 5.12
CA GLY A 504 -8.80 -11.70 5.23
C GLY A 504 -8.25 -13.09 5.55
N VAL A 505 -7.29 -13.55 4.75
CA VAL A 505 -6.58 -14.84 4.91
C VAL A 505 -5.90 -14.92 6.27
N LYS A 506 -5.26 -13.85 6.73
CA LYS A 506 -4.66 -13.79 8.07
C LYS A 506 -5.70 -13.93 9.20
N ARG A 507 -6.86 -13.30 9.08
CA ARG A 507 -7.95 -13.47 10.06
C ARG A 507 -8.46 -14.91 10.08
N LEU A 508 -8.68 -15.49 8.89
CA LEU A 508 -9.10 -16.89 8.75
C LEU A 508 -8.07 -17.84 9.39
N ALA A 509 -6.78 -17.67 9.08
CA ALA A 509 -5.70 -18.45 9.67
C ALA A 509 -5.74 -18.40 11.21
N ARG A 510 -5.78 -17.18 11.78
CA ARG A 510 -5.78 -16.98 13.24
C ARG A 510 -7.01 -17.56 13.94
N GLN A 511 -8.19 -17.41 13.34
CA GLN A 511 -9.44 -17.91 13.93
C GLN A 511 -9.52 -19.44 13.91
N ALA A 512 -9.01 -20.06 12.85
CA ALA A 512 -9.06 -21.51 12.68
C ALA A 512 -7.83 -22.26 13.21
N GLY A 513 -6.76 -21.54 13.56
CA GLY A 513 -5.49 -22.16 13.99
C GLY A 513 -4.74 -22.86 12.87
N VAL A 514 -4.97 -22.48 11.61
CA VAL A 514 -4.29 -23.09 10.44
C VAL A 514 -3.09 -22.26 9.99
N SER A 515 -2.19 -22.87 9.21
CA SER A 515 -1.09 -22.16 8.55
C SER A 515 -1.33 -22.08 7.05
N ILE A 516 -1.13 -20.90 6.48
CA ILE A 516 -1.38 -20.65 5.06
C ILE A 516 -0.06 -20.27 4.39
N VAL A 517 0.26 -20.93 3.29
CA VAL A 517 1.47 -20.67 2.49
C VAL A 517 1.05 -20.15 1.12
N LEU A 518 1.49 -18.94 0.77
CA LEU A 518 1.22 -18.34 -0.53
C LEU A 518 2.55 -18.24 -1.27
N THR A 519 2.67 -18.90 -2.42
CA THR A 519 3.85 -18.70 -3.26
C THR A 519 3.60 -17.54 -4.24
N THR A 520 4.65 -16.82 -4.59
CA THR A 520 4.58 -15.66 -5.49
C THR A 520 5.86 -15.55 -6.32
N HIS A 521 5.83 -14.68 -7.33
CA HIS A 521 7.00 -14.32 -8.12
C HIS A 521 7.57 -12.97 -7.68
N PRO A 522 8.79 -12.63 -8.09
CA PRO A 522 9.28 -11.25 -8.04
C PRO A 522 8.49 -10.36 -9.00
N ARG A 523 8.47 -9.05 -8.74
CA ARG A 523 8.01 -8.05 -9.71
C ARG A 523 8.85 -8.13 -10.98
N LYS A 524 8.27 -7.69 -12.10
CA LYS A 524 8.99 -7.63 -13.37
C LYS A 524 10.25 -6.77 -13.21
N GLY A 525 11.43 -7.36 -13.45
CA GLY A 525 12.74 -6.72 -13.26
C GLY A 525 13.31 -6.79 -11.84
N GLY A 526 12.61 -7.39 -10.87
CA GLY A 526 13.06 -7.53 -9.48
C GLY A 526 13.65 -8.91 -9.14
N ALA A 527 13.96 -9.76 -10.13
CA ALA A 527 14.48 -11.10 -9.87
C ALA A 527 15.89 -11.08 -9.24
N ASP A 528 16.69 -10.06 -9.58
CA ASP A 528 18.07 -9.91 -9.11
C ASP A 528 18.17 -9.16 -7.76
N MET A 529 17.07 -8.54 -7.32
CA MET A 529 17.00 -7.79 -6.06
C MET A 529 16.25 -8.59 -5.01
N ILE A 530 17.00 -9.22 -4.10
CA ILE A 530 16.45 -10.04 -3.02
C ILE A 530 16.11 -9.12 -1.85
N ASP A 531 14.95 -8.49 -1.95
CA ASP A 531 14.41 -7.63 -0.91
C ASP A 531 12.88 -7.73 -0.86
N MET A 532 12.29 -7.03 0.12
CA MET A 532 10.86 -7.04 0.31
C MET A 532 10.11 -6.23 -0.77
N ASP A 533 10.74 -5.21 -1.35
CA ASP A 533 10.11 -4.31 -2.33
C ASP A 533 9.99 -4.95 -3.73
N SER A 534 10.78 -5.99 -3.97
CA SER A 534 10.84 -6.75 -5.20
C SER A 534 9.84 -7.92 -5.27
N LEU A 535 9.06 -8.18 -4.21
CA LEU A 535 7.98 -9.19 -4.26
C LEU A 535 6.79 -8.74 -5.13
N ALA A 536 6.27 -9.63 -5.99
CA ALA A 536 5.04 -9.37 -6.73
C ALA A 536 3.82 -9.37 -5.81
N GLY A 537 2.89 -8.47 -6.12
CA GLY A 537 1.77 -8.08 -5.27
C GLY A 537 1.99 -6.73 -4.59
N SER A 538 0.96 -6.24 -3.90
CA SER A 538 1.06 -5.03 -3.08
C SER A 538 2.00 -5.19 -1.88
N ALA A 539 2.40 -4.07 -1.28
CA ALA A 539 3.13 -4.04 -0.01
C ALA A 539 2.42 -4.80 1.14
N ALA A 540 1.13 -5.12 1.00
CA ALA A 540 0.37 -5.87 1.97
C ALA A 540 0.90 -7.29 2.20
N TYR A 541 1.38 -7.98 1.16
CA TYR A 541 1.95 -9.33 1.29
C TYR A 541 3.17 -9.34 2.23
N VAL A 542 4.00 -8.31 2.13
CA VAL A 542 5.17 -8.11 3.00
C VAL A 542 4.76 -7.69 4.40
N ARG A 543 3.87 -6.69 4.50
CA ARG A 543 3.51 -6.06 5.79
C ARG A 543 2.66 -6.96 6.68
N PHE A 544 1.85 -7.86 6.13
CA PHE A 544 0.88 -8.60 6.94
C PHE A 544 1.24 -10.07 7.15
N ALA A 545 2.08 -10.65 6.30
CA ALA A 545 2.61 -12.00 6.53
C ALA A 545 3.51 -12.06 7.77
N GLN A 546 3.45 -13.19 8.46
CA GLN A 546 4.30 -13.47 9.61
C GLN A 546 5.71 -13.87 9.17
N THR A 547 5.81 -14.59 8.05
CA THR A 547 7.07 -15.05 7.49
C THR A 547 7.12 -14.75 6.00
N VAL A 548 8.24 -14.21 5.52
CA VAL A 548 8.51 -13.95 4.10
C VAL A 548 9.84 -14.61 3.75
N LEU A 549 9.78 -15.58 2.85
CA LEU A 549 10.90 -16.37 2.37
C LEU A 549 11.14 -16.05 0.90
N TRP A 550 12.40 -15.99 0.51
CA TRP A 550 12.79 -15.81 -0.88
C TRP A 550 13.75 -16.92 -1.30
N LEU A 551 13.31 -17.76 -2.22
CA LEU A 551 14.12 -18.84 -2.79
C LEU A 551 14.86 -18.34 -4.03
N GLU A 552 16.17 -18.29 -3.91
CA GLU A 552 17.12 -17.91 -4.96
C GLU A 552 17.74 -19.16 -5.59
N ALA A 553 17.85 -19.16 -6.92
CA ALA A 553 18.66 -20.13 -7.64
C ALA A 553 19.97 -19.51 -8.06
N TYR A 554 21.08 -20.15 -7.69
CA TYR A 554 22.39 -19.76 -8.19
C TYR A 554 22.55 -20.24 -9.64
N PRO A 555 23.21 -19.44 -10.50
CA PRO A 555 23.55 -19.87 -11.86
C PRO A 555 24.43 -21.12 -11.86
N ASP A 556 25.38 -21.16 -10.92
CA ASP A 556 26.33 -22.26 -10.71
C ASP A 556 26.36 -22.67 -9.24
N ASP A 557 26.83 -23.90 -8.99
CA ASP A 557 27.12 -24.39 -7.65
C ASP A 557 28.10 -23.45 -6.94
N LYS A 558 27.72 -23.00 -5.75
CA LYS A 558 28.45 -21.99 -4.98
C LYS A 558 29.00 -22.61 -3.70
N ARG A 559 30.29 -22.39 -3.43
CA ARG A 559 30.85 -22.68 -2.10
C ARG A 559 30.34 -21.65 -1.10
N VAL A 560 29.79 -22.13 0.00
CA VAL A 560 29.21 -21.33 1.07
C VAL A 560 29.73 -21.80 2.41
N THR A 561 30.06 -20.85 3.28
CA THR A 561 30.37 -21.15 4.67
C THR A 561 29.07 -21.32 5.45
N ILE A 562 28.89 -22.47 6.08
CA ILE A 562 27.76 -22.74 6.97
C ILE A 562 28.18 -22.74 8.44
N ARG A 563 27.23 -22.43 9.32
CA ARG A 563 27.38 -22.60 10.77
C ARG A 563 27.06 -24.05 11.16
N THR A 564 27.99 -24.70 11.85
CA THR A 564 27.80 -26.03 12.44
C THR A 564 27.84 -25.94 13.98
N CYS A 565 27.56 -27.05 14.68
CA CYS A 565 27.66 -27.11 16.14
C CYS A 565 29.10 -26.99 16.66
N VAL A 566 30.10 -27.25 15.82
CA VAL A 566 31.54 -27.23 16.16
C VAL A 566 32.30 -26.07 15.52
N GLY A 567 31.64 -25.18 14.78
CA GLY A 567 32.27 -24.02 14.16
C GLY A 567 31.68 -23.67 12.79
N ARG A 568 32.56 -23.50 11.80
CA ARG A 568 32.20 -23.19 10.42
C ARG A 568 32.71 -24.28 9.50
N ASP A 569 31.93 -24.59 8.48
CA ASP A 569 32.30 -25.59 7.46
C ASP A 569 32.00 -25.05 6.06
N GLN A 570 32.77 -25.48 5.06
CA GLN A 570 32.62 -25.07 3.67
C GLN A 570 31.86 -26.13 2.91
N GLN A 571 30.67 -25.77 2.43
CA GLN A 571 29.77 -26.68 1.73
C GLN A 571 29.39 -26.11 0.36
N THR A 572 28.84 -26.96 -0.50
CA THR A 572 28.31 -26.54 -1.80
C THR A 572 26.81 -26.35 -1.71
N ALA A 573 26.31 -25.21 -2.19
CA ALA A 573 24.90 -24.92 -2.33
C ALA A 573 24.61 -24.37 -3.73
N ASN A 574 23.46 -24.73 -4.30
CA ASN A 574 23.00 -24.21 -5.59
C ASN A 574 21.66 -23.46 -5.48
N ARG A 575 21.09 -23.45 -4.27
CA ARG A 575 19.92 -22.67 -3.88
C ARG A 575 20.19 -21.98 -2.56
N ALA A 576 19.56 -20.83 -2.37
CA ALA A 576 19.54 -20.16 -1.07
C ALA A 576 18.14 -19.66 -0.75
N LEU A 577 17.72 -19.91 0.49
CA LEU A 577 16.47 -19.39 1.03
C LEU A 577 16.79 -18.23 1.96
N HIS A 578 16.39 -17.03 1.56
CA HIS A 578 16.56 -15.81 2.34
C HIS A 578 15.32 -15.58 3.20
N ILE A 579 15.54 -15.35 4.50
CA ILE A 579 14.47 -15.08 5.44
C ILE A 579 14.34 -13.57 5.57
N LEU A 580 13.46 -12.98 4.75
CA LEU A 580 13.24 -11.53 4.71
C LEU A 580 12.43 -11.04 5.91
N ALA A 581 11.51 -11.88 6.41
CA ALA A 581 10.78 -11.67 7.65
C ALA A 581 10.54 -13.00 8.36
N ALA A 582 10.69 -13.01 9.68
CA ALA A 582 10.26 -14.07 10.58
C ALA A 582 9.82 -13.39 11.88
N ARG A 583 8.50 -13.27 12.12
CA ARG A 583 7.98 -12.53 13.29
C ARG A 583 7.95 -13.36 14.57
N ASN A 584 7.99 -14.68 14.43
CA ASN A 584 7.91 -15.62 15.55
C ASN A 584 9.30 -16.19 15.91
N SER A 585 10.34 -15.90 15.14
CA SER A 585 11.71 -16.40 15.36
C SER A 585 12.75 -15.36 14.95
N MET A 586 14.03 -15.66 15.18
CA MET A 586 15.17 -14.75 14.99
C MET A 586 15.82 -14.87 13.60
N GLY A 587 15.16 -15.52 12.63
CA GLY A 587 15.71 -15.75 11.29
C GLY A 587 15.77 -14.53 10.37
N ARG A 588 15.15 -13.39 10.71
CA ARG A 588 15.16 -12.22 9.82
C ARG A 588 16.60 -11.82 9.42
N GLY A 589 16.82 -11.68 8.11
CA GLY A 589 18.12 -11.34 7.52
C GLY A 589 19.11 -12.51 7.44
N LYS A 590 18.70 -13.72 7.83
CA LYS A 590 19.49 -14.94 7.67
C LYS A 590 19.24 -15.58 6.31
N ARG A 591 20.16 -16.45 5.92
CA ARG A 591 20.12 -17.21 4.67
C ARG A 591 20.45 -18.67 4.94
N ILE A 592 19.65 -19.58 4.40
CA ILE A 592 19.86 -21.03 4.50
C ILE A 592 20.29 -21.55 3.13
N GLY A 593 21.36 -22.33 3.09
CA GLY A 593 21.88 -22.94 1.88
C GLY A 593 21.19 -24.28 1.62
N TYR A 594 20.89 -24.53 0.36
CA TYR A 594 20.29 -25.78 -0.11
C TYR A 594 21.04 -26.32 -1.32
N LEU A 595 21.08 -27.64 -1.42
CA LEU A 595 21.44 -28.36 -2.63
C LEU A 595 20.18 -28.96 -3.25
N PHE A 596 19.84 -28.50 -4.44
CA PHE A 596 18.78 -29.07 -5.26
C PHE A 596 19.38 -30.03 -6.29
N SER A 597 19.05 -31.32 -6.18
CA SER A 597 19.60 -32.36 -7.07
C SER A 597 18.84 -32.41 -8.39
N GLY A 598 19.56 -32.32 -9.51
CA GLY A 598 18.98 -32.50 -10.84
C GLY A 598 18.57 -33.95 -11.16
N GLU A 599 19.09 -34.91 -10.41
CA GLU A 599 18.85 -36.35 -10.60
C GLU A 599 17.59 -36.83 -9.87
N THR A 600 17.31 -36.26 -8.69
CA THR A 600 16.15 -36.66 -7.86
C THR A 600 15.08 -35.57 -7.77
N LEU A 601 15.40 -34.32 -8.17
CA LEU A 601 14.55 -33.14 -8.02
C LEU A 601 14.16 -32.84 -6.56
N THR A 602 15.02 -33.23 -5.61
CA THR A 602 14.85 -32.99 -4.18
C THR A 602 15.80 -31.90 -3.67
N PHE A 603 15.39 -31.24 -2.59
CA PHE A 603 16.22 -30.31 -1.82
C PHE A 603 16.81 -31.01 -0.60
N GLN A 604 18.10 -30.79 -0.40
CA GLN A 604 18.82 -31.09 0.82
C GLN A 604 19.19 -29.78 1.52
N GLU A 605 18.84 -29.65 2.80
CA GLU A 605 19.29 -28.52 3.62
C GLU A 605 20.76 -28.72 3.98
N ILE A 606 21.57 -27.71 3.68
CA ILE A 606 23.00 -27.70 3.97
C ILE A 606 23.25 -26.99 5.30
N GLY A 607 22.56 -25.87 5.53
CA GLY A 607 22.59 -25.17 6.82
C GLY A 607 22.59 -23.65 6.71
N LEU A 608 22.74 -22.99 7.86
CA LEU A 608 22.74 -21.53 7.97
C LEU A 608 24.01 -20.93 7.36
N VAL A 609 23.87 -20.16 6.27
CA VAL A 609 25.00 -19.50 5.61
C VAL A 609 25.46 -18.29 6.40
N VAL A 610 26.76 -18.23 6.70
CA VAL A 610 27.42 -17.14 7.43
C VAL A 610 28.46 -16.44 6.55
N LYS A 611 28.80 -15.19 6.88
CA LYS A 611 29.94 -14.50 6.24
C LYS A 611 31.24 -15.09 6.79
N GLU A 612 32.25 -15.21 5.93
CA GLU A 612 33.62 -15.47 6.35
C GLU A 612 34.08 -14.32 7.26
N SER A 613 34.79 -14.65 8.36
CA SER A 613 35.40 -13.63 9.22
C SER A 613 36.52 -13.00 8.42
N LYS A 614 36.62 -11.67 8.44
CA LYS A 614 37.71 -10.94 7.80
C LYS A 614 39.06 -11.08 8.52
N ASP A 615 39.10 -11.83 9.63
CA ASP A 615 40.31 -12.10 10.40
C ASP A 615 40.50 -13.62 10.47
N GLU A 616 41.28 -14.14 9.52
CA GLU A 616 42.20 -15.28 9.67
C GLU A 616 43.48 -14.98 8.89
#